data_AF-A0A7S9QEX8-F1
#
_entry.id   AF-A0A7S9QEX8-F1
#
_cell.length_a   1.000
_cell.length_b   1.000
_cell.length_c   1.000
_cell.angle_alpha   90.00
_cell.angle_beta   90.00
_cell.angle_gamma   90.00
#
_symmetry.space_group_name_H-M   'P 1'
#
loop_
_entity.id
_entity.type
_entity.pdbx_description
1 polymer ?
#
loop_
_entity_poly.entity_id
_entity_poly.type
_entity_poly.pdbx_seq_one_letter_code
_entity_poly.pdbx_strand_id
1 'polypeptide(L)'
;MLQLSGRVWPVQTGSEPPIRALDRRQITCDTFALRELRADLACSFIARKQGRQRDMLVKYRDLKGLTLDGDNAEGKVSDLYLTKDRQVARVAVEFGGLIDRDPRLVPIAALGAPSLDDMSWPAKPDAGSAEPAVEDEPLRRLTGNLPDTHGDLQRAGAFAGISLDMNEGPMGRVLDLVIDTETWAAPFAVVETGSWLPERQVLLPMEKIAEIDWSKRSARVTVTQEEVSKAPDVFKNDQIETRGTGTLLTYYGLSA
;
A
#
# COMPACT_ATOMS: atom_id res chain seq x y z
N MET A 1 -29.43 78.01 0.70
CA MET A 1 -30.84 77.97 0.29
C MET A 1 -30.90 76.87 -0.76
N LEU A 2 -31.35 75.63 -0.58
CA LEU A 2 -32.42 74.99 0.22
C LEU A 2 -31.88 73.68 0.87
N GLN A 3 -32.02 73.48 2.18
CA GLN A 3 -33.04 72.72 2.95
C GLN A 3 -33.08 71.18 2.77
N LEU A 4 -32.87 70.53 3.92
CA LEU A 4 -32.88 69.12 4.26
C LEU A 4 -34.30 68.56 4.37
N SER A 5 -34.48 67.26 4.14
CA SER A 5 -35.53 66.48 4.83
C SER A 5 -35.06 65.05 5.09
N GLY A 6 -34.86 64.72 6.37
CA GLY A 6 -34.63 63.35 6.84
C GLY A 6 -35.91 62.67 7.32
N ARG A 7 -35.87 61.33 7.42
CA ARG A 7 -36.66 60.43 8.29
C ARG A 7 -35.80 59.16 8.44
N VAL A 8 -35.14 58.85 9.55
CA VAL A 8 -35.61 58.37 10.88
C VAL A 8 -36.56 57.17 10.76
N TRP A 9 -36.03 55.98 11.06
CA TRP A 9 -36.78 54.76 11.36
C TRP A 9 -36.75 54.50 12.87
N PRO A 10 -37.84 54.03 13.49
CA PRO A 10 -37.96 53.97 14.94
C PRO A 10 -37.34 52.71 15.55
N VAL A 11 -36.69 52.91 16.70
CA VAL A 11 -36.32 51.87 17.67
C VAL A 11 -37.53 51.61 18.57
N GLN A 12 -37.95 50.36 18.70
CA GLN A 12 -38.81 49.92 19.81
C GLN A 12 -38.03 48.96 20.71
N THR A 13 -37.94 49.35 21.98
CA THR A 13 -37.48 48.56 23.12
C THR A 13 -38.70 47.97 23.83
N GLY A 14 -38.60 46.75 24.37
CA GLY A 14 -39.62 46.25 25.31
C GLY A 14 -39.66 44.74 25.56
N SER A 15 -39.02 44.34 26.66
CA SER A 15 -39.44 43.31 27.64
C SER A 15 -39.54 41.82 27.24
N GLU A 16 -38.57 41.05 27.76
CA GLU A 16 -38.70 39.65 28.22
C GLU A 16 -39.67 39.56 29.42
N PRO A 17 -40.33 38.41 29.69
CA PRO A 17 -39.89 37.53 30.81
C PRO A 17 -40.19 36.01 30.55
N PRO A 18 -40.00 35.05 31.49
CA PRO A 18 -38.78 34.25 31.46
C PRO A 18 -38.94 32.72 31.77
N ILE A 19 -37.78 32.05 31.86
CA ILE A 19 -37.40 30.84 32.63
C ILE A 19 -37.86 29.43 32.19
N ARG A 20 -36.85 28.61 31.87
CA ARG A 20 -36.42 27.34 32.53
C ARG A 20 -36.09 26.29 31.48
N ALA A 21 -35.11 25.42 31.62
CA ALA A 21 -33.91 25.31 32.44
C ALA A 21 -33.27 24.01 31.89
N LEU A 22 -31.99 24.01 31.56
CA LEU A 22 -31.13 22.83 31.66
C LEU A 22 -29.68 23.26 31.51
N ASP A 23 -29.17 23.76 32.63
CA ASP A 23 -27.77 23.61 33.02
C ASP A 23 -27.54 22.12 33.34
N ARG A 24 -26.53 21.50 32.72
CA ARG A 24 -25.37 20.95 33.44
C ARG A 24 -24.43 20.16 32.53
N ARG A 25 -23.23 20.73 32.43
CA ARG A 25 -21.92 20.06 32.47
C ARG A 25 -21.34 19.49 31.17
N GLN A 26 -20.20 20.07 30.81
CA GLN A 26 -19.02 19.40 30.24
C GLN A 26 -19.26 18.58 28.98
N ILE A 27 -19.26 19.26 27.84
CA ILE A 27 -18.77 18.65 26.60
C ILE A 27 -17.29 19.01 26.52
N THR A 28 -16.47 18.18 27.16
CA THR A 28 -15.03 18.15 26.92
C THR A 28 -14.79 17.79 25.46
N CYS A 29 -13.92 18.55 24.81
CA CYS A 29 -13.30 18.22 23.54
C CYS A 29 -12.70 16.80 23.63
N ASP A 30 -13.37 15.79 23.09
CA ASP A 30 -12.79 14.48 22.77
C ASP A 30 -13.79 13.65 21.95
N THR A 31 -14.05 14.07 20.71
CA THR A 31 -14.66 13.18 19.71
C THR A 31 -14.27 13.63 18.30
N PHE A 32 -12.96 13.72 18.01
CA PHE A 32 -12.47 13.93 16.64
C PHE A 32 -11.44 12.88 16.18
N ALA A 33 -11.15 11.85 16.99
CA ALA A 33 -10.07 10.90 16.71
C ALA A 33 -10.51 9.48 16.30
N LEU A 34 -11.78 9.22 15.97
CA LEU A 34 -12.25 7.87 15.62
C LEU A 34 -13.21 7.80 14.42
N ARG A 35 -13.07 8.72 13.45
CA ARG A 35 -13.92 8.74 12.25
C ARG A 35 -13.20 8.55 10.91
N GLU A 36 -11.87 8.48 10.89
CA GLU A 36 -11.11 8.28 9.64
C GLU A 36 -10.86 6.80 9.29
N LEU A 37 -10.79 5.89 10.27
CA LEU A 37 -10.59 4.44 10.02
C LEU A 37 -11.82 3.69 9.44
N ARG A 38 -12.93 4.40 9.16
CA ARG A 38 -14.12 3.80 8.54
C ARG A 38 -14.34 4.18 7.09
N ALA A 39 -13.60 5.15 6.55
CA ALA A 39 -13.74 5.57 5.15
C ALA A 39 -13.09 4.57 4.18
N ASP A 40 -11.92 4.02 4.54
CA ASP A 40 -11.17 3.09 3.68
C ASP A 40 -11.86 1.74 3.52
N LEU A 41 -12.51 1.26 4.58
CA LEU A 41 -13.32 0.03 4.54
C LEU A 41 -14.65 0.22 3.81
N ALA A 42 -15.20 1.45 3.78
CA ALA A 42 -16.46 1.71 3.08
C ALA A 42 -16.26 1.79 1.55
N CYS A 43 -15.12 2.33 1.08
CA CYS A 43 -14.78 2.36 -0.34
C CYS A 43 -14.54 0.95 -0.92
N SER A 44 -13.83 0.08 -0.19
CA SER A 44 -13.63 -1.32 -0.58
C SER A 44 -14.94 -2.14 -0.56
N PHE A 45 -15.90 -1.79 0.31
CA PHE A 45 -17.18 -2.50 0.38
C PHE A 45 -18.19 -2.11 -0.70
N ILE A 46 -18.17 -0.87 -1.19
CA ILE A 46 -19.08 -0.41 -2.26
C ILE A 46 -18.62 -0.92 -3.64
N ALA A 47 -17.30 -1.08 -3.83
CA ALA A 47 -16.70 -1.70 -5.01
C ALA A 47 -17.07 -3.19 -5.17
N ARG A 48 -17.22 -3.93 -4.06
CA ARG A 48 -17.63 -5.35 -4.03
C ARG A 48 -19.00 -5.65 -4.67
N LYS A 49 -19.88 -4.66 -4.85
CA LYS A 49 -21.29 -4.92 -5.19
C LYS A 49 -21.62 -4.97 -6.68
N GLN A 50 -20.65 -4.80 -7.57
CA GLN A 50 -20.86 -4.87 -9.03
C GLN A 50 -19.97 -5.91 -9.72
N GLY A 51 -20.24 -7.19 -9.47
CA GLY A 51 -20.20 -8.28 -10.48
C GLY A 51 -18.93 -8.58 -11.30
N ARG A 52 -17.83 -7.83 -11.22
CA ARG A 52 -16.58 -8.12 -11.96
C ARG A 52 -15.40 -7.25 -11.46
N GLN A 53 -14.99 -7.37 -10.21
CA GLN A 53 -13.63 -7.01 -9.79
C GLN A 53 -12.91 -8.30 -9.44
N ARG A 54 -11.90 -8.63 -10.24
CA ARG A 54 -11.01 -9.75 -9.98
C ARG A 54 -10.01 -9.20 -8.98
N ASP A 55 -10.05 -9.68 -7.74
CA ASP A 55 -8.94 -9.54 -6.79
C ASP A 55 -7.63 -9.86 -7.55
N MET A 56 -6.89 -8.81 -7.90
CA MET A 56 -5.79 -8.90 -8.86
C MET A 56 -4.50 -8.99 -8.05
N LEU A 57 -4.28 -10.19 -7.51
CA LEU A 57 -3.04 -10.57 -6.86
C LEU A 57 -2.00 -10.87 -7.93
N VAL A 58 -0.98 -10.02 -7.98
CA VAL A 58 0.06 -10.03 -9.01
C VAL A 58 1.40 -10.22 -8.33
N LYS A 59 2.29 -11.01 -8.92
CA LYS A 59 3.66 -11.11 -8.40
C LYS A 59 4.39 -9.80 -8.64
N TYR A 60 5.18 -9.35 -7.68
CA TYR A 60 5.96 -8.11 -7.80
C TYR A 60 6.83 -8.11 -9.07
N ARG A 61 7.41 -9.26 -9.46
CA ARG A 61 8.21 -9.37 -10.68
C ARG A 61 7.45 -9.00 -11.96
N ASP A 62 6.13 -9.18 -11.98
CA ASP A 62 5.29 -8.89 -13.15
C ASP A 62 4.94 -7.39 -13.22
N LEU A 63 5.00 -6.69 -12.08
CA LEU A 63 4.87 -5.23 -11.99
C LEU A 63 6.20 -4.52 -12.27
N LYS A 64 7.32 -5.19 -11.98
CA LYS A 64 8.65 -4.68 -12.24
C LYS A 64 8.93 -4.69 -13.74
N GLY A 65 9.36 -3.55 -14.25
CA GLY A 65 9.75 -3.37 -15.64
C GLY A 65 8.63 -2.93 -16.57
N LEU A 66 7.42 -2.73 -16.05
CA LEU A 66 6.34 -2.07 -16.77
C LEU A 66 6.75 -0.65 -17.18
N THR A 67 6.31 -0.24 -18.36
CA THR A 67 6.56 1.11 -18.87
C THR A 67 5.47 2.04 -18.36
N LEU A 68 5.85 3.20 -17.86
CA LEU A 68 4.90 4.27 -17.58
C LEU A 68 4.52 4.94 -18.89
N ASP A 69 3.23 4.88 -19.19
CA ASP A 69 2.62 5.49 -20.36
C ASP A 69 2.00 6.83 -19.93
N GLY A 70 2.52 7.92 -20.48
CA GLY A 70 2.12 9.28 -20.14
C GLY A 70 2.62 10.27 -21.18
N ASP A 71 1.84 11.33 -21.41
CA ASP A 71 1.97 12.26 -22.54
C ASP A 71 3.37 12.93 -22.71
N ASN A 72 4.23 12.93 -21.69
CA ASN A 72 5.50 13.67 -21.69
C ASN A 72 6.71 12.97 -21.07
N ALA A 73 6.63 11.70 -20.66
CA ALA A 73 7.81 10.97 -20.17
C ALA A 73 7.63 9.45 -20.21
N GLU A 74 8.38 8.77 -21.09
CA GLU A 74 8.59 7.32 -20.99
C GLU A 74 9.53 7.03 -19.81
N GLY A 75 9.04 6.27 -18.84
CA GLY A 75 9.82 5.81 -17.69
C GLY A 75 9.60 4.32 -17.47
N LYS A 76 10.58 3.63 -16.88
CA LYS A 76 10.46 2.19 -16.57
C LYS A 76 10.33 1.98 -15.07
N VAL A 77 9.34 1.20 -14.65
CA VAL A 77 9.22 0.80 -13.25
C VAL A 77 10.38 -0.11 -12.89
N SER A 78 11.24 0.36 -11.99
CA SER A 78 12.45 -0.33 -11.57
C SER A 78 12.25 -1.10 -10.26
N ASP A 79 11.44 -0.55 -9.34
CA ASP A 79 11.09 -1.19 -8.08
C ASP A 79 9.85 -0.55 -7.42
N LEU A 80 9.35 -1.20 -6.37
CA LEU A 80 8.26 -0.72 -5.53
C LEU A 80 8.77 -0.56 -4.10
N TYR A 81 8.24 0.40 -3.35
CA TYR A 81 8.60 0.66 -1.96
C TYR A 81 7.35 0.57 -1.08
N LEU A 82 7.43 -0.29 -0.07
CA LEU A 82 6.36 -0.60 0.87
C LEU A 82 6.60 0.09 2.21
N THR A 83 5.52 0.43 2.90
CA THR A 83 5.57 0.77 4.33
C THR A 83 5.82 -0.47 5.19
N LYS A 84 6.08 -0.27 6.49
CA LYS A 84 6.18 -1.36 7.46
C LYS A 84 4.88 -2.20 7.54
N ASP A 85 3.74 -1.57 7.28
CA ASP A 85 2.42 -2.21 7.21
C ASP A 85 2.15 -2.92 5.87
N ARG A 86 3.18 -3.12 5.06
CA ARG A 86 3.13 -3.87 3.79
C ARG A 86 2.24 -3.23 2.73
N GLN A 87 2.08 -1.91 2.78
CA GLN A 87 1.36 -1.14 1.76
C GLN A 87 2.37 -0.50 0.81
N VAL A 88 2.21 -0.68 -0.50
CA VAL A 88 3.02 0.05 -1.49
C VAL A 88 2.70 1.53 -1.36
N ALA A 89 3.71 2.36 -1.10
CA ALA A 89 3.55 3.80 -0.95
C ALA A 89 4.24 4.61 -2.06
N ARG A 90 5.32 4.05 -2.63
CA ARG A 90 6.11 4.69 -3.69
C ARG A 90 6.49 3.66 -4.75
N VAL A 91 6.60 4.13 -5.99
CA VAL A 91 7.11 3.37 -7.13
C VAL A 91 8.39 4.05 -7.60
N ALA A 92 9.47 3.28 -7.72
CA ALA A 92 10.72 3.76 -8.28
C ALA A 92 10.66 3.66 -9.80
N VAL A 93 10.71 4.80 -10.45
CA VAL A 93 10.63 4.94 -11.90
C VAL A 93 11.97 5.42 -12.41
N GLU A 94 12.58 4.66 -13.29
CA GLU A 94 13.80 5.03 -13.97
C GLU A 94 13.45 5.83 -15.24
N PHE A 95 13.83 7.10 -15.25
CA PHE A 95 13.75 7.97 -16.42
C PHE A 95 15.12 8.07 -17.09
N GLY A 96 15.14 8.43 -18.38
CA GLY A 96 16.37 8.66 -19.14
C GLY A 96 16.92 7.42 -19.84
N GLY A 97 18.09 7.56 -20.45
CA GLY A 97 18.73 6.51 -21.25
C GLY A 97 19.71 5.65 -20.46
N LEU A 98 20.36 4.69 -21.14
CA LEU A 98 21.34 3.75 -20.56
C LEU A 98 22.47 4.41 -19.73
N ILE A 99 22.81 5.67 -20.03
CA ILE A 99 23.96 6.39 -19.47
C ILE A 99 23.53 7.46 -18.44
N ASP A 100 22.33 8.01 -18.56
CA ASP A 100 21.82 9.11 -17.73
C ASP A 100 20.52 8.67 -17.05
N ARG A 101 20.66 7.65 -16.19
CA ARG A 101 19.55 7.07 -15.43
C ARG A 101 19.17 8.00 -14.28
N ASP A 102 17.91 8.38 -14.24
CA ASP A 102 17.35 9.25 -13.20
C ASP A 102 16.20 8.51 -12.49
N PRO A 103 16.50 7.65 -11.50
CA PRO A 103 15.48 6.96 -10.73
C PRO A 103 14.77 7.95 -9.79
N ARG A 104 13.44 8.04 -9.93
CA ARG A 104 12.57 8.90 -9.11
C ARG A 104 11.55 8.07 -8.36
N LEU A 105 11.26 8.45 -7.11
CA LEU A 105 10.18 7.84 -6.32
C LEU A 105 8.87 8.60 -6.54
N VAL A 106 7.92 7.95 -7.20
CA VAL A 106 6.58 8.49 -7.47
C VAL A 106 5.59 7.94 -6.44
N PRO A 107 4.74 8.77 -5.81
CA PRO A 107 3.65 8.28 -4.96
C PRO A 107 2.71 7.34 -5.72
N ILE A 108 2.37 6.19 -5.14
CA ILE A 108 1.45 5.24 -5.78
C ILE A 108 0.09 5.87 -6.08
N ALA A 109 -0.36 6.83 -5.25
CA ALA A 109 -1.61 7.55 -5.42
C ALA A 109 -1.65 8.44 -6.70
N ALA A 110 -0.46 8.84 -7.18
CA ALA A 110 -0.30 9.58 -8.43
C ALA A 110 -0.37 8.66 -9.67
N LEU A 111 -0.30 7.35 -9.48
CA LEU A 111 -0.42 6.36 -10.54
C LEU A 111 -1.85 5.79 -10.59
N GLY A 112 -2.25 5.34 -11.78
CA GLY A 112 -3.46 4.52 -11.94
C GLY A 112 -3.20 3.04 -11.67
N ALA A 113 -4.21 2.20 -11.91
CA ALA A 113 -4.02 0.75 -11.91
C ALA A 113 -3.25 0.31 -13.17
N PRO A 114 -2.24 -0.57 -13.04
CA PRO A 114 -1.46 -1.04 -14.19
C PRO A 114 -2.30 -1.94 -15.11
N SER A 115 -2.01 -1.89 -16.41
CA SER A 115 -2.48 -2.85 -17.40
C SER A 115 -1.40 -3.89 -17.65
N LEU A 116 -1.64 -5.12 -17.17
CA LEU A 116 -0.71 -6.24 -17.41
C LEU A 116 -0.78 -6.74 -18.84
N ASP A 117 -1.95 -6.66 -19.48
CA ASP A 117 -2.13 -7.08 -20.88
C ASP A 117 -1.34 -6.17 -21.83
N ASP A 118 -1.31 -4.86 -21.54
CA ASP A 118 -0.58 -3.87 -22.33
C ASP A 118 0.85 -3.66 -21.83
N MET A 119 1.26 -4.36 -20.76
CA MET A 119 2.52 -4.16 -20.03
C MET A 119 2.81 -2.68 -19.71
N SER A 120 1.77 -1.91 -19.40
CA SER A 120 1.84 -0.48 -19.20
C SER A 120 1.28 -0.06 -17.86
N TRP A 121 1.80 1.05 -17.34
CA TRP A 121 1.31 1.69 -16.14
C TRP A 121 0.83 3.09 -16.50
N PRO A 122 -0.45 3.43 -16.33
CA PRO A 122 -0.91 4.77 -16.65
C PRO A 122 -0.38 5.76 -15.62
N ALA A 123 0.34 6.78 -16.08
CA ALA A 123 0.51 8.00 -15.31
C ALA A 123 -0.83 8.75 -15.30
N LYS A 124 -1.30 9.23 -14.14
CA LYS A 124 -2.44 10.16 -14.16
C LYS A 124 -1.99 11.46 -14.84
N PRO A 125 -2.71 11.95 -15.87
CA PRO A 125 -2.33 13.17 -16.60
C PRO A 125 -2.38 14.45 -15.74
N ASP A 126 -3.02 14.41 -14.57
CA ASP A 126 -3.25 15.57 -13.71
C ASP A 126 -2.26 15.66 -12.54
N ALA A 127 -1.02 15.19 -12.71
CA ALA A 127 0.07 15.36 -11.75
C ALA A 127 0.54 16.83 -11.56
N GLY A 128 -0.29 17.81 -11.94
CA GLY A 128 -0.14 19.23 -11.62
C GLY A 128 -0.38 19.57 -10.15
N SER A 129 -0.76 18.59 -9.32
CA SER A 129 -0.75 18.67 -7.86
C SER A 129 0.26 17.68 -7.28
N ALA A 130 1.46 17.63 -7.85
CA ALA A 130 2.64 17.36 -7.05
C ALA A 130 2.64 18.40 -5.92
N GLU A 131 2.11 18.03 -4.75
CA GLU A 131 2.51 18.70 -3.51
C GLU A 131 4.03 18.88 -3.60
N PRO A 132 4.54 20.09 -3.32
CA PRO A 132 5.95 20.35 -3.48
C PRO A 132 6.69 19.25 -2.76
N ALA A 133 7.60 18.59 -3.49
CA ALA A 133 8.59 17.71 -2.93
C ALA A 133 9.01 18.33 -1.60
N VAL A 134 8.66 17.66 -0.50
CA VAL A 134 9.11 18.08 0.82
C VAL A 134 10.64 18.08 0.68
N GLU A 135 11.19 19.28 0.60
CA GLU A 135 12.62 19.53 0.63
C GLU A 135 13.08 19.18 2.03
N ASP A 136 13.33 17.89 2.29
CA ASP A 136 14.16 17.47 3.41
C ASP A 136 14.93 16.21 3.00
N GLU A 137 16.22 16.44 2.75
CA GLU A 137 17.27 15.54 2.25
C GLU A 137 17.06 15.01 0.82
N PRO A 138 17.85 15.49 -0.16
CA PRO A 138 17.87 14.87 -1.48
C PRO A 138 18.37 13.44 -1.26
N LEU A 139 17.50 12.47 -1.55
CA LEU A 139 17.92 11.16 -2.02
C LEU A 139 19.12 11.39 -2.93
N ARG A 140 20.33 11.14 -2.40
CA ARG A 140 21.58 11.31 -3.14
C ARG A 140 21.37 10.65 -4.49
N ARG A 141 21.79 11.31 -5.59
CA ARG A 141 21.91 10.67 -6.91
C ARG A 141 22.30 9.21 -6.67
N LEU A 142 21.39 8.28 -6.93
CA LEU A 142 21.69 6.87 -6.73
C LEU A 142 22.59 6.47 -7.91
N THR A 143 23.87 6.81 -7.80
CA THR A 143 24.89 6.20 -8.64
C THR A 143 25.01 4.74 -8.19
N GLY A 144 24.30 3.84 -8.87
CA GLY A 144 24.33 2.40 -8.59
C GLY A 144 22.98 1.80 -8.17
N ASN A 145 23.02 0.69 -7.41
CA ASN A 145 21.83 -0.08 -7.04
C ASN A 145 20.91 0.68 -6.07
N LEU A 146 19.58 0.59 -6.27
CA LEU A 146 18.58 1.12 -5.33
C LEU A 146 18.80 0.51 -3.92
N PRO A 147 18.70 1.32 -2.84
CA PRO A 147 18.89 0.83 -1.48
C PRO A 147 17.74 -0.11 -1.05
N ASP A 148 18.02 -1.00 -0.09
CA ASP A 148 16.99 -1.91 0.45
C ASP A 148 15.92 -1.17 1.27
N THR A 149 16.25 -0.01 1.83
CA THR A 149 15.33 0.86 2.59
C THR A 149 15.51 2.33 2.21
N HIS A 150 14.44 3.11 2.38
CA HIS A 150 14.45 4.56 2.22
C HIS A 150 13.53 5.22 3.26
N GLY A 151 14.12 5.82 4.29
CA GLY A 151 13.37 6.25 5.47
C GLY A 151 12.66 5.04 6.11
N ASP A 152 11.35 5.14 6.32
CA ASP A 152 10.52 4.04 6.81
C ASP A 152 10.03 3.07 5.72
N LEU A 153 10.43 3.29 4.46
CA LEU A 153 10.04 2.45 3.33
C LEU A 153 11.04 1.30 3.08
N GLN A 154 10.52 0.17 2.63
CA GLN A 154 11.27 -1.05 2.32
C GLN A 154 11.09 -1.39 0.85
N ARG A 155 12.19 -1.63 0.14
CA ARG A 155 12.15 -1.96 -1.29
C ARG A 155 11.63 -3.39 -1.50
N ALA A 156 10.62 -3.57 -2.34
CA ALA A 156 10.00 -4.85 -2.65
C ALA A 156 11.02 -5.87 -3.16
N GLY A 157 11.89 -5.47 -4.08
CA GLY A 157 12.95 -6.33 -4.61
C GLY A 157 13.98 -6.78 -3.57
N ALA A 158 14.09 -6.11 -2.41
CA ALA A 158 15.02 -6.50 -1.35
C ALA A 158 14.54 -7.73 -0.56
N PHE A 159 13.25 -8.07 -0.64
CA PHE A 159 12.70 -9.25 0.04
C PHE A 159 13.15 -10.55 -0.63
N ALA A 160 13.36 -10.53 -1.95
CA ALA A 160 13.86 -11.67 -2.68
C ALA A 160 15.24 -12.08 -2.13
N GLY A 161 15.38 -13.37 -1.79
CA GLY A 161 16.62 -13.91 -1.23
C GLY A 161 16.70 -13.95 0.29
N ILE A 162 15.74 -13.35 1.01
CA ILE A 162 15.69 -13.43 2.47
C ILE A 162 15.46 -14.87 2.90
N SER A 163 16.32 -15.36 3.80
CA SER A 163 16.16 -16.68 4.40
C SER A 163 15.15 -16.62 5.54
N LEU A 164 14.22 -17.57 5.56
CA LEU A 164 13.18 -17.67 6.56
C LEU A 164 13.46 -18.84 7.48
N ASP A 165 13.39 -18.59 8.79
CA ASP A 165 13.60 -19.60 9.83
C ASP A 165 12.32 -19.76 10.68
N MET A 166 11.87 -20.99 10.83
CA MET A 166 10.85 -21.39 11.82
C MET A 166 11.54 -21.62 13.17
N ASN A 167 10.73 -21.74 14.22
CA ASN A 167 11.25 -22.17 15.54
C ASN A 167 11.85 -23.59 15.49
N GLU A 168 11.39 -24.43 14.57
CA GLU A 168 11.77 -25.84 14.42
C GLU A 168 12.97 -26.04 13.48
N GLY A 169 13.41 -24.98 12.78
CA GLY A 169 14.50 -25.05 11.81
C GLY A 169 14.29 -24.15 10.59
N PRO A 170 15.08 -24.32 9.53
CA PRO A 170 14.98 -23.48 8.34
C PRO A 170 13.64 -23.71 7.63
N MET A 171 12.95 -22.62 7.27
CA MET A 171 11.75 -22.67 6.42
C MET A 171 12.13 -22.67 4.94
N GLY A 172 13.11 -21.87 4.55
CA GLY A 172 13.47 -21.68 3.14
C GLY A 172 13.78 -20.23 2.81
N ARG A 173 13.34 -19.76 1.64
CA ARG A 173 13.72 -18.44 1.12
C ARG A 173 12.57 -17.75 0.37
N VAL A 174 12.47 -16.44 0.54
CA VAL A 174 11.54 -15.61 -0.22
C VAL A 174 11.99 -15.51 -1.68
N LEU A 175 11.10 -15.87 -2.61
CA LEU A 175 11.30 -15.75 -4.04
C LEU A 175 10.68 -14.46 -4.61
N ASP A 176 9.53 -14.06 -4.07
CA ASP A 176 8.78 -12.90 -4.56
C ASP A 176 7.77 -12.40 -3.52
N LEU A 177 7.21 -11.22 -3.78
CA LEU A 177 6.03 -10.71 -3.08
C LEU A 177 4.81 -10.79 -4.00
N VAL A 178 3.63 -10.91 -3.39
CA VAL A 178 2.34 -10.80 -4.06
C VAL A 178 1.74 -9.46 -3.68
N ILE A 179 1.42 -8.66 -4.68
CA ILE A 179 0.82 -7.33 -4.56
C ILE A 179 -0.63 -7.41 -5.01
N ASP A 180 -1.53 -6.91 -4.20
CA ASP A 180 -2.90 -6.60 -4.59
C ASP A 180 -2.89 -5.25 -5.31
N THR A 181 -3.15 -5.23 -6.62
CA THR A 181 -3.12 -3.99 -7.40
C THR A 181 -4.35 -3.10 -7.18
N GLU A 182 -5.36 -3.57 -6.46
CA GLU A 182 -6.53 -2.75 -6.09
C GLU A 182 -6.28 -1.99 -4.79
N THR A 183 -5.76 -2.68 -3.77
CA THR A 183 -5.53 -2.09 -2.44
C THR A 183 -4.10 -1.60 -2.23
N TRP A 184 -3.17 -2.02 -3.08
CA TRP A 184 -1.73 -1.83 -2.93
C TRP A 184 -1.11 -2.52 -1.70
N ALA A 185 -1.85 -3.45 -1.09
CA ALA A 185 -1.32 -4.32 -0.06
C ALA A 185 -0.36 -5.36 -0.68
N ALA A 186 0.65 -5.77 0.08
CA ALA A 186 1.46 -6.94 -0.19
C ALA A 186 1.11 -8.06 0.79
N PRO A 187 -0.02 -8.77 0.61
CA PRO A 187 -0.53 -9.69 1.61
C PRO A 187 0.29 -10.98 1.75
N PHE A 188 1.01 -11.40 0.70
CA PHE A 188 1.74 -12.68 0.70
C PHE A 188 3.18 -12.54 0.19
N ALA A 189 4.05 -13.40 0.70
CA ALA A 189 5.33 -13.74 0.07
C ALA A 189 5.23 -15.12 -0.61
N VAL A 190 5.87 -15.25 -1.77
CA VAL A 190 6.16 -16.54 -2.39
C VAL A 190 7.43 -17.08 -1.76
N VAL A 191 7.36 -18.25 -1.12
CA VAL A 191 8.48 -18.87 -0.42
C VAL A 191 8.79 -20.22 -1.03
N GLU A 192 10.07 -20.47 -1.32
CA GLU A 192 10.60 -21.79 -1.64
C GLU A 192 11.04 -22.48 -0.36
N THR A 193 10.53 -23.70 -0.11
CA THR A 193 10.77 -24.43 1.15
C THR A 193 12.10 -25.20 1.18
N GLY A 194 12.89 -25.17 0.11
CA GLY A 194 14.22 -25.78 0.08
C GLY A 194 14.19 -27.31 0.25
N SER A 195 15.18 -27.87 0.95
CA SER A 195 15.42 -29.32 0.97
C SER A 195 14.49 -30.12 1.90
N TRP A 196 13.87 -29.50 2.91
CA TRP A 196 13.01 -30.24 3.86
C TRP A 196 11.61 -30.49 3.30
N LEU A 197 11.17 -29.69 2.33
CA LEU A 197 9.97 -29.90 1.53
C LEU A 197 10.30 -29.54 0.07
N PRO A 198 10.96 -30.46 -0.66
CA PRO A 198 11.48 -30.17 -1.99
C PRO A 198 10.37 -29.90 -3.00
N GLU A 199 10.69 -29.10 -4.02
CA GLU A 199 9.81 -28.76 -5.16
C GLU A 199 8.50 -28.06 -4.77
N ARG A 200 8.39 -27.55 -3.54
CA ARG A 200 7.19 -26.85 -3.07
C ARG A 200 7.45 -25.35 -2.92
N GLN A 201 6.58 -24.56 -3.53
CA GLN A 201 6.43 -23.14 -3.25
C GLN A 201 5.16 -22.94 -2.45
N VAL A 202 5.20 -22.03 -1.48
CA VAL A 202 4.05 -21.71 -0.64
C VAL A 202 3.81 -20.21 -0.66
N LEU A 203 2.53 -19.82 -0.65
CA LEU A 203 2.16 -18.45 -0.26
C LEU A 203 2.13 -18.37 1.26
N LEU A 204 3.00 -17.53 1.81
CA LEU A 204 3.05 -17.24 3.23
C LEU A 204 2.46 -15.83 3.45
N PRO A 205 1.45 -15.66 4.32
CA PRO A 205 0.98 -14.34 4.69
C PRO A 205 2.12 -13.50 5.29
N MET A 206 2.28 -12.27 4.83
CA MET A 206 3.35 -11.38 5.29
C MET A 206 3.28 -11.10 6.81
N GLU A 207 2.09 -11.21 7.40
CA GLU A 207 1.86 -11.11 8.86
C GLU A 207 2.54 -12.22 9.66
N LYS A 208 2.80 -13.38 9.04
CA LYS A 208 3.50 -14.49 9.70
C LYS A 208 5.02 -14.29 9.71
N ILE A 209 5.54 -13.37 8.92
CA ILE A 209 6.96 -13.01 8.84
C ILE A 209 7.22 -11.91 9.88
N ALA A 210 8.11 -12.20 10.82
CA ALA A 210 8.56 -11.24 11.81
C ALA A 210 9.42 -10.13 11.16
N GLU A 211 9.96 -9.24 11.98
CA GLU A 211 10.87 -8.21 11.49
C GLU A 211 12.09 -8.82 10.78
N ILE A 212 12.44 -8.23 9.64
CA ILE A 212 13.53 -8.67 8.78
C ILE A 212 14.85 -8.05 9.27
N ASP A 213 15.84 -8.90 9.51
CA ASP A 213 17.23 -8.46 9.67
C ASP A 213 17.85 -8.26 8.28
N TRP A 214 17.77 -7.03 7.77
CA TRP A 214 18.30 -6.65 6.45
C TRP A 214 19.82 -6.88 6.33
N SER A 215 20.56 -6.80 7.44
CA SER A 215 22.01 -7.01 7.45
C SER A 215 22.37 -8.48 7.28
N LYS A 216 21.59 -9.37 7.92
CA LYS A 216 21.77 -10.83 7.79
C LYS A 216 21.01 -11.46 6.63
N ARG A 217 20.13 -10.70 5.96
CA ARG A 217 19.21 -11.21 4.94
C ARG A 217 18.39 -12.38 5.46
N SER A 218 17.86 -12.27 6.69
CA SER A 218 17.05 -13.30 7.31
C SER A 218 15.88 -12.75 8.12
N ALA A 219 14.84 -13.56 8.30
CA ALA A 219 13.70 -13.26 9.15
C ALA A 219 13.16 -14.53 9.82
N ARG A 220 12.57 -14.38 11.00
CA ARG A 220 11.84 -15.48 11.65
C ARG A 220 10.40 -15.51 11.19
N VAL A 221 9.81 -16.70 11.15
CA VAL A 221 8.39 -16.89 10.90
C VAL A 221 7.71 -17.56 12.10
N THR A 222 6.41 -17.34 12.24
CA THR A 222 5.60 -17.88 13.34
C THR A 222 4.91 -19.20 13.01
N VAL A 223 5.03 -19.68 11.77
CA VAL A 223 4.43 -20.94 11.31
C VAL A 223 5.29 -22.16 11.64
N THR A 224 4.67 -23.34 11.72
CA THR A 224 5.35 -24.62 11.94
C THR A 224 5.61 -25.37 10.63
N GLN A 225 6.47 -26.38 10.69
CA GLN A 225 6.78 -27.22 9.53
C GLN A 225 5.53 -27.97 9.02
N GLU A 226 4.66 -28.39 9.95
CA GLU A 226 3.41 -29.07 9.65
C GLU A 226 2.39 -28.15 8.95
N GLU A 227 2.25 -26.91 9.44
CA GLU A 227 1.36 -25.90 8.83
C GLU A 227 1.76 -25.60 7.39
N VAL A 228 3.05 -25.44 7.13
CA VAL A 228 3.57 -25.15 5.79
C VAL A 228 3.41 -26.36 4.86
N SER A 229 3.62 -27.58 5.37
CA SER A 229 3.46 -28.82 4.59
C SER A 229 2.02 -29.06 4.16
N LYS A 230 1.05 -28.71 5.02
CA LYS A 230 -0.39 -28.88 4.76
C LYS A 230 -1.04 -27.66 4.10
N ALA A 231 -0.26 -26.59 3.83
CA ALA A 231 -0.78 -25.38 3.20
C ALA A 231 -1.39 -25.70 1.82
N PRO A 232 -2.58 -25.15 1.50
CA PRO A 232 -3.20 -25.33 0.19
C PRO A 232 -2.28 -24.90 -0.93
N ASP A 233 -2.25 -25.67 -2.01
CA ASP A 233 -1.60 -25.22 -3.24
C ASP A 233 -2.53 -24.26 -3.97
N VAL A 234 -2.06 -23.04 -4.17
CA VAL A 234 -2.80 -21.96 -4.81
C VAL A 234 -2.11 -21.48 -6.08
N PHE A 235 -1.02 -22.17 -6.48
CA PHE A 235 -0.36 -21.91 -7.74
C PHE A 235 -0.93 -22.82 -8.83
N LYS A 236 -1.24 -22.23 -9.98
CA LYS A 236 -1.60 -22.98 -11.20
C LYS A 236 -0.90 -22.38 -12.39
N ASN A 237 -0.09 -23.17 -13.09
CA ASN A 237 0.73 -22.70 -14.22
C ASN A 237 1.53 -21.44 -13.87
N ASP A 238 2.12 -21.40 -12.67
CA ASP A 238 2.85 -20.25 -12.11
C ASP A 238 2.00 -18.98 -11.84
N GLN A 239 0.68 -19.05 -11.96
CA GLN A 239 -0.24 -17.98 -11.58
C GLN A 239 -0.87 -18.23 -10.21
N ILE A 240 -1.20 -17.16 -9.50
CA ILE A 240 -1.86 -17.23 -8.19
C ILE A 240 -3.37 -17.32 -8.41
N GLU A 241 -4.00 -18.38 -7.92
CA GLU A 241 -5.44 -18.51 -7.95
C GLU A 241 -6.07 -17.68 -6.83
N THR A 242 -6.61 -16.51 -7.15
CA THR A 242 -7.15 -15.63 -6.11
C THR A 242 -8.29 -16.24 -5.31
N ARG A 243 -9.12 -17.09 -5.93
CA ARG A 243 -10.18 -17.80 -5.19
C ARG A 243 -9.62 -18.68 -4.06
N GLY A 244 -8.39 -19.17 -4.19
CA GLY A 244 -7.71 -19.98 -3.18
C GLY A 244 -7.11 -19.17 -2.04
N THR A 245 -6.82 -17.88 -2.23
CA THR A 245 -6.08 -17.08 -1.22
C THR A 245 -6.92 -16.75 0.01
N GLY A 246 -8.24 -16.58 -0.13
CA GLY A 246 -9.14 -16.46 1.03
C GLY A 246 -9.16 -17.72 1.91
N THR A 247 -9.11 -18.90 1.28
CA THR A 247 -8.95 -20.19 1.99
C THR A 247 -7.60 -20.25 2.68
N LEU A 248 -6.55 -19.72 2.06
CA LEU A 248 -5.19 -19.69 2.61
C LEU A 248 -5.08 -18.76 3.83
N LEU A 249 -5.68 -17.57 3.81
CA LEU A 249 -5.76 -16.70 4.99
C LEU A 249 -6.49 -17.40 6.14
N THR A 250 -7.65 -17.99 5.85
CA THR A 250 -8.43 -18.76 6.83
C THR A 250 -7.62 -19.92 7.41
N TYR A 251 -6.88 -20.64 6.56
CA TYR A 251 -6.02 -21.75 6.94
C TYR A 251 -4.93 -21.32 7.94
N TYR A 252 -4.30 -20.15 7.73
CA TYR A 252 -3.31 -19.60 8.65
C TYR A 252 -3.91 -18.89 9.88
N GLY A 253 -5.24 -18.95 10.06
CA GLY A 253 -5.97 -18.33 11.17
C GLY A 253 -6.07 -16.82 11.06
N LEU A 254 -5.92 -16.25 9.86
CA LEU A 254 -6.09 -14.83 9.58
C LEU A 254 -7.50 -14.58 9.06
N SER A 255 -8.19 -13.60 9.63
CA SER A 255 -9.52 -13.19 9.15
C SER A 255 -9.39 -12.45 7.83
N ALA A 256 -10.02 -12.98 6.78
CA ALA A 256 -10.17 -12.34 5.47
C ALA A 256 -11.21 -11.22 5.45
#